data_AF-A0ABD1G6E1-F1
#
_entry.id   AF-A0ABD1G6E1-F1
#
_cell.length_a   1.000
_cell.length_b   1.000
_cell.length_c   1.000
_cell.angle_alpha   90.00
_cell.angle_beta   90.00
_cell.angle_gamma   90.00
#
_symmetry.space_group_name_H-M   'P 1'
#
loop_
_entity.id
_entity.type
_entity.pdbx_description
1 polymer ?
#
loop_
_entity_poly.entity_id
_entity_poly.type
_entity_poly.pdbx_seq_one_letter_code
_entity_poly.pdbx_strand_id
1 'polypeptide(L)'
;MASKFLLALSLSLLVSAAFGDRYVPRERMSGQRIQLSRPQQCRIQRISAVQPRNRIQSEGGLTELWDEMESQFQCAGVATMRNTLRPNALSLPNYHPSPRLIYIEKGEGYISVIFPGCAETYQSYGGEQLSSESEQQGVKRDLHQKVHRIRRGDVIALPPGAVHWCHNDGSEDLIAISVNDLNHQSNQLDQKFRSFYLAGSAPQGSKGEDTFHNIFQSFDAELMAEAFNVSPDLIRRMQSMEQERGLSVMARESMKYIRPDEDTYSRRRESPHNDNGFEETFCTMKIRTNIENQRDADIYSREAGKLKVVDMHRLPILSYIDMSAEKGTLFPNSMLSPHWAKEGHTIVYVTKGEAKVEIVDHSGQTMMNDRVSQGDMFVVPQFYTATAQAGNEGFEWVAFKTSGYPMRNDMAGYTSALRGMPLQVLTNAYQMSPAEAQSIKTNRGSETFLLSPAHRSGKHY
;
A
#
# COMPACT_ATOMS: atom_id res chain seq x y z
N MET A 1 -29.48 0.73 63.37
CA MET A 1 -28.96 1.04 62.02
C MET A 1 -28.28 -0.15 61.32
N ALA A 2 -27.72 -1.13 62.04
CA ALA A 2 -27.05 -2.29 61.43
C ALA A 2 -27.97 -3.26 60.63
N SER A 3 -29.23 -3.46 61.06
CA SER A 3 -30.15 -4.40 60.38
C SER A 3 -30.61 -3.94 58.99
N LYS A 4 -30.73 -2.63 58.74
CA LYS A 4 -31.12 -2.10 57.42
C LYS A 4 -29.97 -2.18 56.40
N PHE A 5 -28.72 -2.13 56.85
CA PHE A 5 -27.54 -2.25 55.99
C PHE A 5 -27.31 -3.69 55.51
N LEU A 6 -27.56 -4.69 56.37
CA LEU A 6 -27.46 -6.10 56.01
C LEU A 6 -28.54 -6.54 55.01
N LEU A 7 -29.76 -5.98 55.12
CA LEU A 7 -30.82 -6.27 54.16
C LEU A 7 -30.50 -5.70 52.77
N ALA A 8 -29.93 -4.50 52.70
CA ALA A 8 -29.51 -3.86 51.46
C ALA A 8 -28.35 -4.60 50.77
N LEU A 9 -27.39 -5.13 51.53
CA LEU A 9 -26.31 -5.96 50.99
C LEU A 9 -26.82 -7.34 50.50
N SER A 10 -27.82 -7.92 51.17
CA SER A 10 -28.40 -9.19 50.74
C SER A 10 -29.21 -9.07 49.45
N LEU A 11 -29.93 -7.94 49.26
CA LEU A 11 -30.67 -7.68 48.03
C LEU A 11 -29.74 -7.38 46.85
N SER A 12 -28.60 -6.70 47.06
CA SER A 12 -27.66 -6.43 45.97
C SER A 12 -26.91 -7.69 45.50
N LEU A 13 -26.55 -8.60 46.41
CA LEU A 13 -25.94 -9.89 46.07
C LEU A 13 -26.91 -10.85 45.35
N LEU A 14 -28.21 -10.81 45.66
CA LEU A 14 -29.23 -11.60 44.97
C LEU A 14 -29.54 -11.10 43.56
N VAL A 15 -29.44 -9.79 43.31
CA VAL A 15 -29.59 -9.21 41.96
C VAL A 15 -28.37 -9.56 41.09
N SER A 16 -27.15 -9.57 41.64
CA SER A 16 -25.96 -9.99 40.88
C SER A 16 -25.96 -11.49 40.52
N ALA A 17 -26.62 -12.34 41.31
CA ALA A 17 -26.75 -13.78 41.01
C ALA A 17 -27.87 -14.09 39.98
N ALA A 18 -28.83 -13.19 39.78
CA ALA A 18 -29.93 -13.39 38.83
C ALA A 18 -29.60 -12.93 37.39
N PHE A 19 -28.50 -12.20 37.19
CA PHE A 19 -28.01 -11.77 35.87
C PHE A 19 -26.78 -12.55 35.37
N GLY A 20 -26.28 -13.51 36.15
CA GLY A 20 -25.19 -14.40 35.78
C GLY A 20 -25.67 -15.78 35.36
N ASP A 21 -26.30 -15.90 34.19
CA ASP A 21 -26.29 -17.11 33.33
C ASP A 21 -27.45 -17.06 32.33
N ARG A 22 -27.23 -16.47 31.14
CA ARG A 22 -27.83 -16.92 29.87
C ARG A 22 -26.97 -16.45 28.69
N TYR A 23 -25.90 -17.16 28.41
CA TYR A 23 -25.40 -17.27 27.04
C TYR A 23 -25.10 -18.74 26.75
N VAL A 24 -26.08 -19.37 26.10
CA VAL A 24 -25.93 -20.68 25.46
C VAL A 24 -25.03 -20.48 24.24
N PRO A 25 -23.83 -21.11 24.15
CA PRO A 25 -23.08 -21.08 22.93
C PRO A 25 -23.76 -22.01 21.93
N ARG A 26 -24.37 -21.41 20.90
CA ARG A 26 -24.88 -22.13 19.74
C ARG A 26 -23.67 -22.65 18.96
N GLU A 27 -23.42 -23.96 19.04
CA GLU A 27 -22.48 -24.64 18.16
C GLU A 27 -22.85 -24.34 16.69
N ARG A 28 -21.98 -23.60 16.01
CA ARG A 28 -21.82 -23.63 14.56
C ARG A 28 -20.36 -23.92 14.28
N MET A 29 -20.10 -25.13 13.79
CA MET A 29 -18.85 -25.50 13.14
C MET A 29 -18.57 -24.55 11.96
N SER A 30 -17.54 -23.71 12.06
CA SER A 30 -16.51 -23.56 11.01
C SER A 30 -15.31 -22.74 11.52
N GLY A 31 -14.17 -23.42 11.71
CA GLY A 31 -12.82 -22.86 11.83
C GLY A 31 -12.53 -21.96 13.04
N GLN A 32 -11.83 -22.50 14.06
CA GLN A 32 -11.08 -21.68 15.01
C GLN A 32 -10.08 -20.79 14.24
N ARG A 33 -10.45 -19.54 13.97
CA ARG A 33 -9.51 -18.50 13.52
C ARG A 33 -8.78 -17.99 14.76
N ILE A 34 -7.55 -18.44 14.95
CA ILE A 34 -6.68 -17.98 16.04
C ILE A 34 -6.31 -16.53 15.76
N GLN A 35 -6.96 -15.57 16.45
CA GLN A 35 -6.37 -14.25 16.64
C GLN A 35 -5.16 -14.44 17.56
N LEU A 36 -3.95 -14.43 17.00
CA LEU A 36 -2.72 -14.50 17.80
C LEU A 36 -2.71 -13.33 18.78
N SER A 37 -2.39 -13.59 20.05
CA SER A 37 -2.15 -12.52 21.01
C SER A 37 -1.01 -11.61 20.51
N ARG A 38 -1.08 -10.29 20.77
CA ARG A 38 -0.04 -9.30 20.38
C ARG A 38 1.42 -9.80 20.57
N PRO A 39 1.79 -10.51 21.66
CA PRO A 39 3.15 -11.02 21.84
C PRO A 39 3.61 -12.14 20.90
N GLN A 40 2.69 -12.76 20.13
CA GLN A 40 2.95 -13.94 19.29
C GLN A 40 2.69 -13.71 17.80
N GLN A 41 2.32 -12.49 17.40
CA GLN A 41 1.84 -12.17 16.05
C GLN A 41 2.85 -12.53 14.94
N CYS A 42 4.16 -12.51 15.25
CA CYS A 42 5.23 -12.93 14.33
C CYS A 42 5.84 -14.31 14.61
N ARG A 43 5.19 -15.17 15.42
CA ARG A 43 5.55 -16.59 15.53
C ARG A 43 4.94 -17.38 14.38
N ILE A 44 5.40 -17.07 13.17
CA ILE A 44 4.95 -17.69 11.94
C ILE A 44 5.57 -19.10 11.87
N GLN A 45 4.82 -20.10 11.40
CA GLN A 45 5.33 -21.46 11.18
C GLN A 45 5.84 -21.67 9.74
N ARG A 46 5.24 -20.98 8.77
CA ARG A 46 5.60 -21.01 7.36
C ARG A 46 5.21 -19.69 6.69
N ILE A 47 6.04 -19.22 5.78
CA ILE A 47 5.75 -18.13 4.85
C ILE A 47 5.47 -18.77 3.49
N SER A 48 4.47 -18.26 2.77
CA SER A 48 4.09 -18.77 1.45
C SER A 48 3.76 -17.63 0.51
N ALA A 49 4.14 -17.81 -0.76
CA ALA A 49 3.64 -16.99 -1.86
C ALA A 49 2.13 -17.21 -2.04
N VAL A 50 1.37 -16.11 -2.04
CA VAL A 50 -0.09 -16.12 -2.09
C VAL A 50 -0.65 -15.12 -3.09
N GLN A 51 -1.80 -15.48 -3.64
CA GLN A 51 -2.61 -14.64 -4.52
C GLN A 51 -3.79 -14.04 -3.75
N PRO A 52 -4.43 -12.97 -4.27
CA PRO A 52 -5.64 -12.42 -3.66
C PRO A 52 -6.74 -13.49 -3.50
N ARG A 53 -7.40 -13.51 -2.34
CA ARG A 53 -8.47 -14.48 -2.04
C ARG A 53 -9.88 -13.92 -2.20
N ASN A 54 -10.05 -12.63 -1.92
CA ASN A 54 -11.36 -12.00 -1.91
C ASN A 54 -11.45 -11.04 -3.10
N ARG A 55 -12.59 -11.05 -3.79
CA ARG A 55 -12.82 -10.29 -5.02
C ARG A 55 -14.13 -9.55 -4.90
N ILE A 56 -14.13 -8.26 -5.22
CA ILE A 56 -15.29 -7.39 -5.19
C ILE A 56 -15.45 -6.81 -6.59
N GLN A 57 -16.44 -7.34 -7.31
CA GLN A 57 -16.79 -6.84 -8.63
C GLN A 57 -17.54 -5.52 -8.49
N SER A 58 -17.12 -4.53 -9.26
CA SER A 58 -17.81 -3.25 -9.41
C SER A 58 -18.10 -2.99 -10.88
N GLU A 59 -18.92 -1.99 -11.19
CA GLU A 59 -19.24 -1.59 -12.57
C GLU A 59 -17.96 -1.18 -13.33
N GLY A 60 -17.13 -0.34 -12.70
CA GLY A 60 -15.91 0.22 -13.27
C GLY A 60 -14.68 -0.71 -13.22
N GLY A 61 -14.79 -1.90 -12.62
CA GLY A 61 -13.63 -2.79 -12.51
C GLY A 61 -13.69 -3.79 -11.35
N LEU A 62 -12.52 -4.11 -10.81
CA LEU A 62 -12.35 -5.18 -9.83
C LEU A 62 -11.42 -4.75 -8.69
N THR A 63 -11.83 -5.05 -7.46
CA THR A 63 -10.99 -4.94 -6.26
C THR A 63 -10.70 -6.33 -5.73
N GLU A 64 -9.42 -6.68 -5.60
CA GLU A 64 -8.96 -7.96 -5.08
C GLU A 64 -8.16 -7.74 -3.80
N LEU A 65 -8.40 -8.54 -2.78
CA LEU A 65 -7.81 -8.42 -1.45
C LEU A 65 -7.09 -9.71 -1.10
N TRP A 66 -5.88 -9.59 -0.59
CA TRP A 66 -5.25 -10.68 0.14
C TRP A 66 -5.94 -10.85 1.49
N ASP A 67 -5.86 -12.06 2.03
CA ASP A 67 -6.50 -12.39 3.30
C ASP A 67 -5.67 -11.82 4.45
N GLU A 68 -6.11 -10.67 4.99
CA GLU A 68 -5.45 -9.97 6.09
C GLU A 68 -5.22 -10.87 7.31
N MET A 69 -6.02 -11.94 7.47
CA MET A 69 -5.93 -12.87 8.60
C MET A 69 -4.82 -13.92 8.46
N GLU A 70 -4.14 -14.01 7.31
CA GLU A 70 -2.96 -14.88 7.20
C GLU A 70 -1.85 -14.37 8.11
N SER A 71 -1.14 -15.29 8.77
CA SER A 71 -0.13 -14.99 9.79
C SER A 71 0.97 -14.06 9.30
N GLN A 72 1.32 -14.12 8.02
CA GLN A 72 2.36 -13.28 7.43
C GLN A 72 1.93 -11.80 7.33
N PHE A 73 0.67 -11.52 6.97
CA PHE A 73 0.13 -10.16 6.91
C PHE A 73 -0.23 -9.63 8.29
N GLN A 74 -0.71 -10.50 9.19
CA GLN A 74 -0.88 -10.16 10.60
C GLN A 74 0.45 -9.77 11.24
N CYS A 75 1.53 -10.54 11.03
CA CYS A 75 2.86 -10.20 11.54
C CYS A 75 3.34 -8.84 11.02
N ALA A 76 3.21 -8.59 9.72
CA ALA A 76 3.59 -7.30 9.15
C ALA A 76 2.64 -6.15 9.53
N GLY A 77 1.43 -6.44 10.00
CA GLY A 77 0.42 -5.43 10.32
C GLY A 77 -0.12 -4.71 9.10
N VAL A 78 -0.35 -5.43 7.99
CA VAL A 78 -0.72 -4.81 6.71
C VAL A 78 -1.98 -5.40 6.11
N ALA A 79 -2.70 -4.59 5.34
CA ALA A 79 -3.73 -5.04 4.42
C ALA A 79 -3.36 -4.65 2.98
N THR A 80 -3.42 -5.61 2.08
CA THR A 80 -2.98 -5.43 0.69
C THR A 80 -4.13 -5.64 -0.29
N MET A 81 -4.11 -4.87 -1.37
CA MET A 81 -5.14 -4.94 -2.40
C MET A 81 -4.60 -4.66 -3.80
N ARG A 82 -5.28 -5.22 -4.79
CA ARG A 82 -5.10 -4.95 -6.21
C ARG A 82 -6.39 -4.37 -6.76
N ASN A 83 -6.32 -3.19 -7.33
CA ASN A 83 -7.45 -2.55 -8.01
C ASN A 83 -7.19 -2.55 -9.51
N THR A 84 -8.19 -3.00 -10.27
CA THR A 84 -8.21 -2.90 -11.73
C THR A 84 -9.34 -1.96 -12.12
N LEU A 85 -9.03 -0.85 -12.78
CA LEU A 85 -10.01 0.09 -13.32
C LEU A 85 -10.01 -0.01 -14.84
N ARG A 86 -11.19 -0.27 -15.41
CA ARG A 86 -11.38 -0.29 -16.87
C ARG A 86 -11.17 1.10 -17.47
N PRO A 87 -10.92 1.21 -18.79
CA PRO A 87 -10.94 2.49 -19.48
C PRO A 87 -12.20 3.30 -19.14
N ASN A 88 -12.03 4.58 -18.84
CA ASN A 88 -13.08 5.51 -18.42
C ASN A 88 -13.80 5.16 -17.11
N ALA A 89 -13.19 4.33 -16.25
CA ALA A 89 -13.72 4.02 -14.93
C ALA A 89 -13.21 4.98 -13.84
N LEU A 90 -14.06 5.24 -12.85
CA LEU A 90 -13.79 6.04 -11.66
C LEU A 90 -13.84 5.16 -10.42
N SER A 91 -12.72 5.05 -9.69
CA SER A 91 -12.70 4.62 -8.31
C SER A 91 -13.32 5.71 -7.44
N LEU A 92 -14.37 5.35 -6.70
CA LEU A 92 -15.16 6.30 -5.95
C LEU A 92 -14.38 6.88 -4.75
N PRO A 93 -14.70 8.13 -4.34
CA PRO A 93 -13.96 8.81 -3.28
C PRO A 93 -14.06 8.07 -1.94
N ASN A 94 -12.91 7.86 -1.29
CA ASN A 94 -12.83 7.18 0.00
C ASN A 94 -11.61 7.67 0.81
N TYR A 95 -11.59 7.35 2.10
CA TYR A 95 -10.44 7.59 2.99
C TYR A 95 -10.25 6.45 3.99
N HIS A 96 -9.05 6.37 4.58
CA HIS A 96 -8.60 5.25 5.41
C HIS A 96 -7.90 5.76 6.67
N PRO A 97 -8.02 5.09 7.83
CA PRO A 97 -7.32 5.50 9.06
C PRO A 97 -5.81 5.16 9.03
N SER A 98 -5.42 4.19 8.20
CA SER A 98 -4.04 3.77 7.94
C SER A 98 -3.47 4.50 6.72
N PRO A 99 -2.18 4.85 6.72
CA PRO A 99 -1.52 5.29 5.48
C PRO A 99 -1.49 4.16 4.45
N ARG A 100 -1.39 4.55 3.18
CA ARG A 100 -1.31 3.62 2.04
C ARG A 100 -0.18 4.01 1.10
N LEU A 101 0.59 3.02 0.68
CA LEU A 101 1.54 3.14 -0.42
C LEU A 101 1.03 2.33 -1.62
N ILE A 102 1.00 2.96 -2.79
CA ILE A 102 0.46 2.41 -4.03
C ILE A 102 1.57 2.34 -5.06
N TYR A 103 1.63 1.25 -5.83
CA TYR A 103 2.42 1.12 -7.05
C TYR A 103 1.50 0.88 -8.25
N ILE A 104 1.68 1.67 -9.30
CA ILE A 104 0.95 1.49 -10.56
C ILE A 104 1.68 0.46 -11.41
N GLU A 105 1.10 -0.73 -11.54
CA GLU A 105 1.68 -1.85 -12.31
C GLU A 105 1.47 -1.64 -13.82
N LYS A 106 0.30 -1.14 -14.22
CA LYS A 106 -0.11 -1.01 -15.62
C LYS A 106 -1.05 0.17 -15.81
N GLY A 107 -1.03 0.76 -17.01
CA GLY A 107 -1.94 1.83 -17.40
C GLY A 107 -1.54 3.21 -16.89
N GLU A 108 -2.46 4.14 -17.07
CA GLU A 108 -2.34 5.53 -16.68
C GLU A 108 -3.71 6.11 -16.32
N GLY A 109 -3.71 7.26 -15.67
CA GLY A 109 -4.93 7.89 -15.17
C GLY A 109 -4.66 9.19 -14.45
N TYR A 110 -5.65 9.64 -13.70
CA TYR A 110 -5.50 10.71 -12.71
C TYR A 110 -5.91 10.23 -11.33
N ILE A 111 -5.21 10.73 -10.31
CA ILE A 111 -5.60 10.62 -8.92
C ILE A 111 -5.67 12.02 -8.32
N SER A 112 -6.66 12.26 -7.47
CA SER A 112 -6.67 13.44 -6.60
C SER A 112 -6.64 12.99 -5.14
N VAL A 113 -5.90 13.73 -4.32
CA VAL A 113 -5.80 13.53 -2.88
C VAL A 113 -6.17 14.86 -2.25
N ILE A 114 -7.26 14.86 -1.49
CA ILE A 114 -7.81 16.04 -0.86
C ILE A 114 -7.09 16.24 0.47
N PHE A 115 -6.31 17.32 0.56
CA PHE A 115 -5.68 17.76 1.79
C PHE A 115 -6.65 18.67 2.54
N PRO A 116 -7.12 18.27 3.74
CA PRO A 116 -8.06 19.09 4.51
C PRO A 116 -7.49 20.47 4.80
N GLY A 117 -8.29 21.51 4.55
CA GLY A 117 -7.90 22.91 4.78
C GLY A 117 -7.10 23.56 3.66
N CYS A 118 -6.76 22.83 2.59
CA CYS A 118 -6.16 23.40 1.38
C CYS A 118 -7.24 23.88 0.40
N ALA A 119 -6.98 25.00 -0.27
CA ALA A 119 -7.88 25.61 -1.23
C ALA A 119 -7.89 24.91 -2.59
N GLU A 120 -8.94 25.18 -3.37
CA GLU A 120 -9.07 24.76 -4.74
C GLU A 120 -8.15 25.59 -5.65
N THR A 121 -6.92 25.12 -5.84
CA THR A 121 -5.89 25.80 -6.65
C THR A 121 -6.03 25.55 -8.16
N TYR A 122 -6.88 24.62 -8.59
CA TYR A 122 -7.19 24.38 -10.00
C TYR A 122 -8.50 25.06 -10.34
N GLN A 123 -8.43 26.09 -11.19
CA GLN A 123 -9.53 27.02 -11.43
C GLN A 123 -9.71 27.30 -12.92
N SER A 124 -10.92 27.14 -13.44
CA SER A 124 -11.26 27.55 -14.79
C SER A 124 -11.70 29.02 -14.76
N TYR A 125 -10.77 29.95 -15.01
CA TYR A 125 -11.15 31.33 -15.29
C TYR A 125 -11.67 31.40 -16.72
N GLY A 126 -12.98 31.58 -16.88
CA GLY A 126 -13.54 31.98 -18.18
C GLY A 126 -12.83 33.24 -18.64
N GLY A 127 -12.10 33.18 -19.75
CA GLY A 127 -11.44 34.35 -20.32
C GLY A 127 -12.46 35.45 -20.59
N GLU A 128 -12.09 36.71 -20.35
CA GLU A 128 -12.86 37.94 -20.62
C GLU A 128 -13.16 38.18 -22.12
N GLN A 129 -13.22 37.13 -22.95
CA GLN A 129 -13.64 37.18 -24.35
C GLN A 129 -14.49 35.96 -24.73
N LEU A 130 -15.40 35.54 -23.85
CA LEU A 130 -16.49 34.66 -24.27
C LEU A 130 -17.52 35.53 -24.99
N SER A 131 -17.63 35.34 -26.30
CA SER A 131 -18.75 35.83 -27.08
C SER A 131 -20.05 35.44 -26.40
N SER A 132 -21.07 36.28 -26.55
CA SER A 132 -22.44 36.14 -26.02
C SER A 132 -23.16 34.83 -26.35
N GLU A 133 -22.52 33.90 -27.05
CA GLU A 133 -23.00 32.53 -27.32
C GLU A 133 -22.61 31.52 -26.22
N SER A 134 -21.63 31.84 -25.37
CA SER A 134 -21.13 30.89 -24.35
C SER A 134 -22.00 30.82 -23.09
N GLU A 135 -22.80 31.86 -22.83
CA GLU A 135 -23.82 31.85 -21.78
C GLU A 135 -25.01 30.93 -22.14
N GLN A 136 -25.20 30.60 -23.42
CA GLN A 136 -26.26 29.67 -23.84
C GLN A 136 -25.91 28.19 -23.66
N GLN A 137 -24.63 27.84 -23.41
CA GLN A 137 -24.19 26.44 -23.22
C GLN A 137 -23.93 26.04 -21.76
N GLY A 138 -24.12 26.93 -20.78
CA GLY A 138 -24.11 26.55 -19.36
C GLY A 138 -22.82 25.87 -18.88
N VAL A 139 -21.65 26.24 -19.43
CA VAL A 139 -20.35 25.74 -18.95
C VAL A 139 -20.14 26.29 -17.53
N LYS A 140 -20.45 25.47 -16.53
CA LYS A 140 -20.26 25.81 -15.12
C LYS A 140 -18.77 26.00 -14.84
N ARG A 141 -18.45 27.09 -14.13
CA ARG A 141 -17.12 27.29 -13.53
C ARG A 141 -16.89 26.20 -12.50
N ASP A 142 -15.73 25.55 -12.56
CA ASP A 142 -15.33 24.51 -11.60
C ASP A 142 -14.06 24.95 -10.86
N LEU A 143 -13.94 24.50 -9.61
CA LEU A 143 -12.83 24.74 -8.71
C LEU A 143 -12.59 23.43 -7.94
N HIS A 144 -11.38 22.91 -7.99
CA HIS A 144 -11.03 21.73 -7.20
C HIS A 144 -9.55 21.75 -6.79
N GLN A 145 -9.17 20.86 -5.86
CA GLN A 145 -7.77 20.64 -5.51
C GLN A 145 -7.01 19.95 -6.66
N LYS A 146 -5.69 19.93 -6.53
CA LYS A 146 -4.78 19.38 -7.55
C LYS A 146 -5.14 17.94 -7.95
N VAL A 147 -5.11 17.70 -9.26
CA VAL A 147 -5.17 16.37 -9.87
C VAL A 147 -3.77 15.96 -10.32
N HIS A 148 -3.41 14.71 -10.13
CA HIS A 148 -2.09 14.17 -10.43
C HIS A 148 -2.22 13.13 -11.54
N ARG A 149 -1.60 13.39 -12.70
CA ARG A 149 -1.38 12.34 -13.71
C ARG A 149 -0.59 11.20 -13.08
N ILE A 150 -1.03 9.96 -13.26
CA ILE A 150 -0.35 8.76 -12.79
C ILE A 150 -0.14 7.81 -13.97
N ARG A 151 0.92 7.01 -13.89
CA ARG A 151 1.26 6.02 -14.92
C ARG A 151 2.03 4.86 -14.33
N ARG A 152 2.17 3.79 -15.10
CA ARG A 152 3.03 2.65 -14.77
C ARG A 152 4.37 3.10 -14.15
N GLY A 153 4.72 2.44 -13.06
CA GLY A 153 5.92 2.70 -12.29
C GLY A 153 5.80 3.83 -11.28
N ASP A 154 4.68 4.55 -11.20
CA ASP A 154 4.49 5.53 -10.13
C ASP A 154 4.26 4.85 -8.79
N VAL A 155 4.99 5.30 -7.78
CA VAL A 155 4.75 5.05 -6.36
C VAL A 155 4.04 6.27 -5.79
N ILE A 156 2.88 6.06 -5.16
CA ILE A 156 1.99 7.12 -4.65
C ILE A 156 1.74 6.87 -3.16
N ALA A 157 1.96 7.90 -2.35
CA ALA A 157 1.74 7.88 -0.92
C ALA A 157 0.43 8.60 -0.58
N LEU A 158 -0.46 7.90 0.13
CA LEU A 158 -1.70 8.46 0.65
C LEU A 158 -1.64 8.53 2.17
N PRO A 159 -1.74 9.73 2.76
CA PRO A 159 -1.76 9.88 4.21
C PRO A 159 -3.09 9.37 4.81
N PRO A 160 -3.08 8.98 6.09
CA PRO A 160 -4.30 8.61 6.82
C PRO A 160 -5.31 9.77 6.80
N GLY A 161 -6.58 9.44 6.60
CA GLY A 161 -7.71 10.37 6.59
C GLY A 161 -7.88 11.19 5.29
N ALA A 162 -6.91 11.18 4.38
CA ALA A 162 -7.03 11.92 3.13
C ALA A 162 -8.01 11.24 2.17
N VAL A 163 -9.02 12.01 1.74
CA VAL A 163 -9.99 11.59 0.73
C VAL A 163 -9.28 11.53 -0.61
N HIS A 164 -9.49 10.46 -1.37
CA HIS A 164 -8.91 10.31 -2.69
C HIS A 164 -9.86 9.60 -3.64
N TRP A 165 -9.72 9.90 -4.93
CA TRP A 165 -10.40 9.23 -6.04
C TRP A 165 -9.43 9.06 -7.20
N CYS A 166 -9.70 8.08 -8.06
CA CYS A 166 -8.85 7.76 -9.21
C CYS A 166 -9.68 7.49 -10.45
N HIS A 167 -9.33 8.11 -11.56
CA HIS A 167 -9.98 7.98 -12.86
C HIS A 167 -9.00 7.43 -13.89
N ASN A 168 -9.38 6.36 -14.59
CA ASN A 168 -8.63 5.83 -15.72
C ASN A 168 -9.09 6.53 -17.01
N ASP A 169 -8.33 7.51 -17.49
CA ASP A 169 -8.58 8.16 -18.78
C ASP A 169 -7.80 7.53 -19.94
N GLY A 170 -7.11 6.42 -19.70
CA GLY A 170 -6.37 5.66 -20.69
C GLY A 170 -7.24 4.68 -21.50
N SER A 171 -6.61 4.02 -22.47
CA SER A 171 -7.24 3.01 -23.34
C SER A 171 -7.08 1.57 -22.85
N GLU A 172 -6.23 1.34 -21.85
CA GLU A 172 -6.02 0.04 -21.22
C GLU A 172 -6.47 0.04 -19.76
N ASP A 173 -6.59 -1.15 -19.15
CA ASP A 173 -6.86 -1.26 -17.73
C ASP A 173 -5.72 -0.63 -16.91
N LEU A 174 -6.09 0.22 -15.94
CA LEU A 174 -5.21 0.75 -14.92
C LEU A 174 -5.18 -0.23 -13.75
N ILE A 175 -4.00 -0.78 -13.45
CA ILE A 175 -3.79 -1.75 -12.36
C ILE A 175 -2.90 -1.15 -11.29
N ALA A 176 -3.42 -1.08 -10.06
CA ALA A 176 -2.74 -0.55 -8.90
C ALA A 176 -2.62 -1.61 -7.80
N ILE A 177 -1.40 -1.81 -7.29
CA ILE A 177 -1.12 -2.64 -6.11
C ILE A 177 -0.91 -1.71 -4.93
N SER A 178 -1.54 -1.99 -3.79
CA SER A 178 -1.35 -1.14 -2.61
C SER A 178 -1.25 -1.91 -1.31
N VAL A 179 -0.52 -1.32 -0.37
CA VAL A 179 -0.29 -1.82 0.98
C VAL A 179 -0.72 -0.73 1.96
N ASN A 180 -1.57 -1.08 2.91
CA ASN A 180 -2.03 -0.23 3.99
C ASN A 180 -1.32 -0.68 5.27
N ASP A 181 -0.67 0.25 5.98
CA ASP A 181 -0.04 -0.07 7.27
C ASP A 181 -1.05 0.10 8.41
N LEU A 182 -1.58 -1.03 8.88
CA LEU A 182 -2.58 -1.09 9.95
C LEU A 182 -1.96 -0.86 11.33
N ASN A 183 -0.64 -1.03 11.47
CA ASN A 183 0.10 -0.85 12.72
C ASN A 183 0.69 0.56 12.87
N HIS A 184 0.58 1.40 11.84
CA HIS A 184 1.05 2.78 11.89
C HIS A 184 0.38 3.56 13.04
N GLN A 185 1.16 4.40 13.74
CA GLN A 185 0.73 5.19 14.90
C GLN A 185 -0.48 6.11 14.65
N SER A 186 -0.74 6.47 13.39
CA SER A 186 -1.91 7.26 13.01
C SER A 186 -3.22 6.47 13.07
N ASN A 187 -3.17 5.13 12.97
CA ASN A 187 -4.33 4.28 13.08
C ASN A 187 -4.65 4.02 14.56
N GLN A 188 -5.45 4.90 15.16
CA GLN A 188 -5.82 4.83 16.58
C GLN A 188 -7.04 3.94 16.86
N LEU A 189 -7.54 3.21 15.85
CA LEU A 189 -8.71 2.33 15.99
C LEU A 189 -8.27 0.94 16.45
N ASP A 190 -8.00 0.06 15.49
CA ASP A 190 -7.59 -1.32 15.66
C ASP A 190 -6.79 -1.79 14.43
N GLN A 191 -6.17 -2.98 14.52
CA GLN A 191 -5.40 -3.58 13.42
C GLN A 191 -6.31 -4.27 12.38
N LYS A 192 -7.52 -3.75 12.16
CA LYS A 192 -8.45 -4.24 11.14
C LYS A 192 -8.47 -3.25 9.99
N PHE A 193 -8.47 -3.76 8.76
CA PHE A 193 -8.64 -2.89 7.62
C PHE A 193 -10.02 -2.22 7.61
N ARG A 194 -10.02 -0.88 7.51
CA ARG A 194 -11.22 -0.04 7.47
C ARG A 194 -11.13 0.92 6.30
N SER A 195 -12.24 1.10 5.61
CA SER A 195 -12.39 2.04 4.50
C SER A 195 -13.68 2.82 4.68
N PHE A 196 -13.62 4.13 4.46
CA PHE A 196 -14.78 5.01 4.56
C PHE A 196 -15.04 5.60 3.18
N TYR A 197 -16.06 5.08 2.49
CA TYR A 197 -16.45 5.57 1.18
C TYR A 197 -17.40 6.77 1.34
N LEU A 198 -17.22 7.79 0.50
CA LEU A 198 -18.12 8.94 0.39
C LEU A 198 -19.18 8.73 -0.71
N ALA A 199 -19.00 7.72 -1.54
CA ALA A 199 -19.97 7.28 -2.54
C ALA A 199 -19.73 5.81 -2.86
N GLY A 200 -20.80 5.06 -3.14
CA GLY A 200 -20.74 3.64 -3.44
C GLY A 200 -20.42 2.75 -2.25
N SER A 201 -20.71 1.46 -2.39
CA SER A 201 -20.54 0.46 -1.32
C SER A 201 -20.28 -0.89 -1.96
N ALA A 202 -19.68 -1.80 -1.21
CA ALA A 202 -19.55 -3.16 -1.70
C ALA A 202 -20.94 -3.81 -1.89
N PRO A 203 -21.15 -4.63 -2.92
CA PRO A 203 -22.43 -5.32 -3.14
C PRO A 203 -22.83 -6.18 -1.92
N GLN A 204 -24.13 -6.27 -1.64
CA GLN A 204 -24.64 -7.08 -0.53
C GLN A 204 -24.24 -8.55 -0.67
N GLY A 205 -23.88 -9.19 0.44
CA GLY A 205 -23.42 -10.58 0.48
C GLY A 205 -21.98 -10.78 -0.02
N SER A 206 -21.28 -9.72 -0.41
CA SER A 206 -19.84 -9.79 -0.73
C SER A 206 -19.00 -9.80 0.56
N LYS A 207 -17.82 -10.44 0.51
CA LYS A 207 -16.87 -10.47 1.65
C LYS A 207 -16.35 -9.09 2.10
N GLY A 208 -16.67 -8.04 1.34
CA GLY A 208 -16.29 -6.67 1.64
C GLY A 208 -17.41 -5.81 2.22
N GLU A 209 -18.63 -6.36 2.37
CA GLU A 209 -19.80 -5.62 2.84
C GLU A 209 -19.45 -4.82 4.09
N ASP A 210 -19.10 -5.47 5.21
CA ASP A 210 -18.75 -4.83 6.49
C ASP A 210 -17.59 -3.82 6.46
N THR A 211 -16.80 -3.77 5.39
CA THR A 211 -15.58 -2.97 5.29
C THR A 211 -15.72 -1.77 4.36
N PHE A 212 -16.56 -1.86 3.33
CA PHE A 212 -16.64 -0.86 2.27
C PHE A 212 -18.05 -0.27 2.16
N HIS A 213 -18.32 0.71 3.02
CA HIS A 213 -19.64 1.32 3.18
C HIS A 213 -19.60 2.81 2.88
N ASN A 214 -20.66 3.30 2.21
CA ASN A 214 -20.89 4.72 2.03
C ASN A 214 -21.38 5.32 3.35
N ILE A 215 -20.56 6.18 3.96
CA ILE A 215 -20.86 6.76 5.27
C ILE A 215 -22.14 7.61 5.25
N PHE A 216 -22.52 8.18 4.10
CA PHE A 216 -23.72 8.99 4.00
C PHE A 216 -24.99 8.20 4.28
N GLN A 217 -25.00 6.89 4.02
CA GLN A 217 -26.17 6.02 4.19
C GLN A 217 -26.67 5.95 5.64
N SER A 218 -25.80 6.22 6.60
CA SER A 218 -26.14 6.13 8.03
C SER A 218 -26.55 7.47 8.65
N PHE A 219 -26.42 8.59 7.93
CA PHE A 219 -26.83 9.90 8.43
C PHE A 219 -28.32 10.16 8.21
N ASP A 220 -28.92 10.94 9.11
CA ASP A 220 -30.27 11.47 8.92
C ASP A 220 -30.30 12.40 7.70
N ALA A 221 -31.22 12.11 6.77
CA ALA A 221 -31.26 12.80 5.48
C ALA A 221 -31.64 14.28 5.61
N GLU A 222 -32.51 14.62 6.56
CA GLU A 222 -32.97 16.00 6.80
C GLU A 222 -31.85 16.84 7.43
N LEU A 223 -31.16 16.29 8.43
CA LEU A 223 -30.00 16.95 9.05
C LEU A 223 -28.87 17.20 8.05
N MET A 224 -28.58 16.23 7.17
CA MET A 224 -27.59 16.44 6.11
C MET A 224 -28.06 17.45 5.08
N ALA A 225 -29.36 17.46 4.74
CA ALA A 225 -29.91 18.44 3.81
C ALA A 225 -29.76 19.87 4.35
N GLU A 226 -29.96 20.06 5.65
CA GLU A 226 -29.67 21.32 6.35
C GLU A 226 -28.18 21.66 6.29
N ALA A 227 -27.29 20.72 6.62
CA ALA A 227 -25.85 20.95 6.62
C ALA A 227 -25.29 21.33 5.24
N PHE A 228 -25.79 20.70 4.17
CA PHE A 228 -25.40 21.00 2.79
C PHE A 228 -26.22 22.16 2.18
N ASN A 229 -27.27 22.63 2.86
CA ASN A 229 -28.24 23.61 2.35
C ASN A 229 -28.85 23.19 0.99
N VAL A 230 -29.36 21.97 0.91
CA VAL A 230 -29.95 21.36 -0.30
C VAL A 230 -31.27 20.68 0.02
N SER A 231 -31.96 20.17 -1.01
CA SER A 231 -33.17 19.37 -0.79
C SER A 231 -32.84 17.99 -0.17
N PRO A 232 -33.69 17.47 0.73
CA PRO A 232 -33.54 16.12 1.27
C PRO A 232 -33.51 15.03 0.21
N ASP A 233 -34.21 15.23 -0.91
CA ASP A 233 -34.20 14.28 -2.04
C ASP A 233 -32.83 14.20 -2.73
N LEU A 234 -32.03 15.28 -2.72
CA LEU A 234 -30.65 15.23 -3.19
C LEU A 234 -29.79 14.36 -2.27
N ILE A 235 -29.93 14.51 -0.95
CA ILE A 235 -29.23 13.67 0.02
C ILE A 235 -29.65 12.20 -0.12
N ARG A 236 -30.95 11.92 -0.23
CA ARG A 236 -31.47 10.56 -0.44
C ARG A 236 -30.87 9.91 -1.69
N ARG A 237 -30.60 10.68 -2.75
CA ARG A 237 -29.88 10.17 -3.94
C ARG A 237 -28.42 9.82 -3.64
N MET A 238 -27.72 10.61 -2.82
CA MET A 238 -26.35 10.29 -2.36
C MET A 238 -26.33 9.03 -1.47
N GLN A 239 -27.41 8.78 -0.74
CA GLN A 239 -27.59 7.63 0.15
C GLN A 239 -28.14 6.38 -0.58
N SER A 240 -28.65 6.52 -1.79
CA SER A 240 -29.37 5.44 -2.49
C SER A 240 -28.48 4.24 -2.80
N MET A 241 -29.05 3.04 -2.58
CA MET A 241 -28.51 1.73 -2.93
C MET A 241 -29.08 1.17 -4.24
N GLU A 242 -30.01 1.88 -4.90
CA GLU A 242 -30.77 1.37 -6.06
C GLU A 242 -29.88 0.96 -7.25
N GLN A 243 -28.63 1.41 -7.26
CA GLN A 243 -27.63 1.03 -8.25
C GLN A 243 -26.39 0.57 -7.50
N GLU A 244 -26.40 -0.66 -6.95
CA GLU A 244 -25.24 -1.35 -6.34
C GLU A 244 -24.07 -1.50 -7.33
N ARG A 245 -23.49 -0.37 -7.75
CA ARG A 245 -22.45 -0.29 -8.78
C ARG A 245 -21.07 -0.59 -8.21
N GLY A 246 -20.98 -0.85 -6.91
CA GLY A 246 -19.77 -1.23 -6.22
C GLY A 246 -18.91 -0.03 -5.81
N LEU A 247 -17.60 -0.27 -5.79
CA LEU A 247 -16.57 0.66 -5.32
C LEU A 247 -15.97 1.51 -6.47
N SER A 248 -16.26 1.14 -7.71
CA SER A 248 -15.88 1.86 -8.91
C SER A 248 -16.98 1.81 -9.96
N VAL A 249 -17.12 2.90 -10.72
CA VAL A 249 -18.20 3.09 -11.69
C VAL A 249 -17.63 3.38 -13.07
N MET A 250 -18.39 3.10 -14.12
CA MET A 250 -18.07 3.63 -15.44
C MET A 250 -18.53 5.09 -15.49
N ALA A 251 -17.65 6.00 -15.92
CA ALA A 251 -18.08 7.35 -16.21
C ALA A 251 -19.00 7.33 -17.44
N ARG A 252 -20.17 7.96 -17.35
CA ARG A 252 -21.18 7.98 -18.43
C ARG A 252 -20.66 8.68 -19.69
N GLU A 253 -19.85 9.71 -19.47
CA GLU A 253 -19.14 10.49 -20.48
C GLU A 253 -17.67 10.59 -20.06
N SER A 254 -16.79 10.95 -20.97
CA SER A 254 -15.39 11.24 -20.62
C SER A 254 -15.36 12.34 -19.57
N MET A 255 -14.76 12.04 -18.40
CA MET A 255 -14.69 13.01 -17.31
C MET A 255 -13.86 14.22 -17.73
N LYS A 256 -14.44 15.42 -17.56
CA LYS A 256 -13.77 16.69 -17.78
C LYS A 256 -13.57 17.37 -16.42
N TYR A 257 -12.33 17.63 -16.07
CA TYR A 257 -11.91 18.39 -14.90
C TYR A 257 -10.63 19.15 -15.27
N ILE A 258 -10.34 20.22 -14.54
CA ILE A 258 -9.21 21.09 -14.85
C ILE A 258 -7.93 20.30 -14.60
N ARG A 259 -7.05 20.24 -15.58
CA ARG A 259 -5.80 19.46 -15.52
C ARG A 259 -4.66 20.25 -16.14
N PRO A 260 -3.41 20.06 -15.68
CA PRO A 260 -2.31 20.93 -16.07
C PRO A 260 -1.86 20.71 -17.53
N ASP A 261 -2.24 19.60 -18.15
CA ASP A 261 -1.84 19.22 -19.51
C ASP A 261 -2.72 19.85 -20.61
N GLU A 262 -3.72 20.66 -20.24
CA GLU A 262 -4.41 21.51 -21.21
C GLU A 262 -3.53 22.73 -21.47
N ASP A 263 -2.87 22.74 -22.63
CA ASP A 263 -2.12 23.88 -23.21
C ASP A 263 -3.05 25.07 -23.52
N THR A 264 -3.92 25.46 -22.61
CA THR A 264 -4.49 26.80 -22.64
C THR A 264 -3.39 27.76 -22.18
N TYR A 265 -2.85 28.49 -23.16
CA TYR A 265 -2.18 29.79 -23.00
C TYR A 265 -3.11 30.82 -22.32
N SER A 266 -3.87 30.46 -21.29
CA SER A 266 -4.42 31.42 -20.35
C SER A 266 -3.23 32.03 -19.63
N ARG A 267 -2.86 33.24 -20.08
CA ARG A 267 -2.00 34.19 -19.36
C ARG A 267 -2.19 33.93 -17.87
N ARG A 268 -1.14 33.44 -17.20
CA ARG A 268 -1.00 33.63 -15.76
C ARG A 268 -1.19 35.13 -15.54
N ARG A 269 -2.38 35.57 -15.13
CA ARG A 269 -2.48 36.78 -14.33
C ARG A 269 -1.72 36.38 -13.08
N GLU A 270 -0.48 36.84 -12.98
CA GLU A 270 0.25 36.84 -11.73
C GLU A 270 -0.70 37.43 -10.70
N SER A 271 -1.17 36.58 -9.79
CA SER A 271 -1.94 37.05 -8.65
C SER A 271 -1.00 37.99 -7.89
N PRO A 272 -1.38 39.24 -7.60
CA PRO A 272 -0.50 40.23 -6.98
C PRO A 272 -0.33 39.99 -5.48
N HIS A 273 -0.24 38.73 -5.05
CA HIS A 273 0.06 38.34 -3.67
C HIS A 273 1.32 37.50 -3.69
N ASN A 274 2.43 38.19 -3.44
CA ASN A 274 3.79 37.69 -3.45
C ASN A 274 4.16 37.13 -2.05
N ASP A 275 3.27 36.32 -1.47
CA ASP A 275 3.48 35.67 -0.18
C ASP A 275 3.43 34.15 -0.38
N ASN A 276 4.53 33.45 -0.06
CA ASN A 276 4.58 31.99 -0.06
C ASN A 276 3.60 31.44 1.00
N GLY A 277 2.37 31.14 0.60
CA GLY A 277 1.31 30.66 1.49
C GLY A 277 1.40 29.17 1.83
N PHE A 278 0.53 28.69 2.72
CA PHE A 278 0.35 27.26 3.00
C PHE A 278 0.01 26.46 1.73
N GLU A 279 -0.69 27.11 0.79
CA GLU A 279 -1.01 26.57 -0.55
C GLU A 279 0.23 26.19 -1.36
N GLU A 280 1.36 26.86 -1.16
CA GLU A 280 2.59 26.62 -1.94
C GLU A 280 3.58 25.67 -1.25
N THR A 281 3.27 25.22 -0.03
CA THR A 281 4.13 24.35 0.78
C THR A 281 3.49 22.99 1.08
N PHE A 282 2.63 22.92 2.09
CA PHE A 282 1.99 21.67 2.50
C PHE A 282 0.97 21.17 1.46
N CYS A 283 0.16 22.08 0.90
CA CYS A 283 -0.89 21.73 -0.07
C CYS A 283 -0.37 21.28 -1.43
N THR A 284 0.90 21.58 -1.75
CA THR A 284 1.58 21.15 -2.99
C THR A 284 2.56 20.00 -2.75
N MET A 285 2.54 19.40 -1.55
CA MET A 285 3.43 18.31 -1.18
C MET A 285 3.44 17.22 -2.25
N LYS A 286 4.64 16.78 -2.63
CA LYS A 286 4.82 15.75 -3.65
C LYS A 286 4.36 14.41 -3.08
N ILE A 287 3.27 13.87 -3.64
CA ILE A 287 2.69 12.58 -3.21
C ILE A 287 3.16 11.38 -4.03
N ARG A 288 3.82 11.59 -5.18
CA ARG A 288 4.22 10.51 -6.08
C ARG A 288 5.61 10.68 -6.68
N THR A 289 6.21 9.57 -7.07
CA THR A 289 7.44 9.55 -7.89
C THR A 289 7.50 8.26 -8.71
N ASN A 290 8.18 8.28 -9.87
CA ASN A 290 8.28 7.11 -10.73
C ASN A 290 9.50 6.25 -10.38
N ILE A 291 9.26 5.02 -9.93
CA ILE A 291 10.29 4.05 -9.55
C ILE A 291 10.84 3.26 -10.75
N GLU A 292 10.20 3.30 -11.92
CA GLU A 292 10.64 2.57 -13.11
C GLU A 292 11.47 3.41 -14.10
N ASN A 293 11.82 4.66 -13.75
CA ASN A 293 12.69 5.46 -14.60
C ASN A 293 14.04 4.75 -14.80
N GLN A 294 14.30 4.30 -16.04
CA GLN A 294 15.42 3.45 -16.40
C GLN A 294 16.80 4.08 -16.16
N ARG A 295 16.87 5.42 -16.07
CA ARG A 295 18.12 6.17 -15.88
C ARG A 295 18.56 6.30 -14.42
N ASP A 296 17.70 5.93 -13.46
CA ASP A 296 17.87 6.31 -12.05
C ASP A 296 17.97 5.09 -11.12
N ALA A 297 18.75 4.07 -11.49
CA ALA A 297 19.00 2.95 -10.58
C ALA A 297 19.93 3.38 -9.44
N ASP A 298 19.59 3.04 -8.20
CA ASP A 298 20.43 3.31 -7.03
C ASP A 298 21.58 2.32 -6.94
N ILE A 299 21.29 1.07 -7.31
CA ILE A 299 22.26 -0.02 -7.40
C ILE A 299 22.12 -0.65 -8.79
N TYR A 300 23.24 -0.77 -9.48
CA TYR A 300 23.28 -1.35 -10.81
C TYR A 300 24.46 -2.30 -10.98
N SER A 301 24.17 -3.50 -11.49
CA SER A 301 25.17 -4.44 -11.98
C SER A 301 24.81 -4.85 -13.39
N ARG A 302 25.77 -4.74 -14.32
CA ARG A 302 25.59 -5.12 -15.73
C ARG A 302 25.27 -6.60 -15.91
N GLU A 303 25.66 -7.44 -14.94
CA GLU A 303 25.52 -8.90 -15.02
C GLU A 303 24.47 -9.45 -14.06
N ALA A 304 24.02 -8.65 -13.09
CA ALA A 304 23.09 -9.12 -12.05
C ALA A 304 21.73 -8.42 -12.07
N GLY A 305 21.64 -7.14 -12.44
CA GLY A 305 20.37 -6.42 -12.52
C GLY A 305 20.39 -5.01 -11.93
N LYS A 306 19.23 -4.56 -11.43
CA LYS A 306 19.02 -3.19 -10.94
C LYS A 306 18.14 -3.16 -9.68
N LEU A 307 18.41 -2.19 -8.80
CA LEU A 307 17.51 -1.83 -7.69
C LEU A 307 17.32 -0.33 -7.63
N LYS A 308 16.10 0.08 -7.28
CA LYS A 308 15.75 1.47 -6.99
C LYS A 308 14.88 1.52 -5.75
N VAL A 309 15.18 2.45 -4.84
CA VAL A 309 14.49 2.63 -3.56
C VAL A 309 13.79 4.00 -3.53
N VAL A 310 12.53 4.05 -3.14
CA VAL A 310 11.79 5.28 -2.89
C VAL A 310 11.53 5.35 -1.39
N ASP A 311 12.28 6.21 -0.72
CA ASP A 311 12.26 6.42 0.73
C ASP A 311 11.93 7.89 1.07
N MET A 312 12.01 8.24 2.37
CA MET A 312 11.76 9.60 2.86
C MET A 312 12.63 10.70 2.22
N HIS A 313 13.82 10.38 1.69
CA HIS A 313 14.69 11.36 1.06
C HIS A 313 14.24 11.67 -0.38
N ARG A 314 13.75 10.66 -1.09
CA ARG A 314 13.29 10.78 -2.48
C ARG A 314 11.85 11.30 -2.59
N LEU A 315 11.00 10.95 -1.63
CA LEU A 315 9.60 11.34 -1.59
C LEU A 315 9.25 11.77 -0.15
N PRO A 316 9.39 13.07 0.20
CA PRO A 316 9.33 13.54 1.60
C PRO A 316 8.09 13.16 2.40
N ILE A 317 6.92 13.01 1.77
CA ILE A 317 5.70 12.52 2.44
C ILE A 317 5.88 11.12 3.07
N LEU A 318 6.85 10.34 2.60
CA LEU A 318 7.19 9.04 3.19
C LEU A 318 7.77 9.14 4.61
N SER A 319 8.28 10.31 5.01
CA SER A 319 8.60 10.57 6.42
C SER A 319 7.36 10.62 7.31
N TYR A 320 6.22 11.08 6.76
CA TYR A 320 4.96 11.22 7.49
C TYR A 320 4.19 9.90 7.58
N ILE A 321 4.24 9.09 6.52
CA ILE A 321 3.56 7.79 6.49
C ILE A 321 4.44 6.62 6.95
N ASP A 322 5.73 6.86 7.20
CA ASP A 322 6.74 5.88 7.62
C ASP A 322 6.76 4.58 6.79
N MET A 323 6.65 4.73 5.47
CA MET A 323 6.72 3.61 4.52
C MET A 323 7.71 3.91 3.39
N SER A 324 8.19 2.87 2.73
CA SER A 324 9.03 3.00 1.53
C SER A 324 8.73 1.91 0.51
N ALA A 325 9.23 2.09 -0.71
CA ALA A 325 9.12 1.11 -1.78
C ALA A 325 10.48 0.81 -2.41
N GLU A 326 10.64 -0.40 -2.95
CA GLU A 326 11.81 -0.81 -3.71
C GLU A 326 11.35 -1.54 -4.98
N LYS A 327 11.92 -1.18 -6.13
CA LYS A 327 11.75 -1.91 -7.38
C LYS A 327 13.04 -2.65 -7.68
N GLY A 328 12.92 -3.95 -7.88
CA GLY A 328 14.05 -4.80 -8.23
C GLY A 328 13.88 -5.50 -9.56
N THR A 329 15.01 -5.73 -10.20
CA THR A 329 15.16 -6.55 -11.39
C THR A 329 16.43 -7.38 -11.23
N LEU A 330 16.29 -8.70 -11.29
CA LEU A 330 17.41 -9.63 -11.45
C LEU A 330 17.42 -10.15 -12.89
N PHE A 331 18.61 -10.16 -13.47
CA PHE A 331 18.84 -10.84 -14.75
C PHE A 331 18.81 -12.36 -14.58
N PRO A 332 18.72 -13.13 -15.68
CA PRO A 332 18.64 -14.58 -15.61
C PRO A 332 19.72 -15.20 -14.74
N ASN A 333 19.32 -16.09 -13.81
CA ASN A 333 20.20 -16.82 -12.89
C ASN A 333 20.99 -15.95 -11.89
N SER A 334 20.81 -14.64 -11.90
CA SER A 334 21.41 -13.71 -10.94
C SER A 334 20.73 -13.85 -9.57
N MET A 335 21.41 -13.37 -8.53
CA MET A 335 20.93 -13.51 -7.16
C MET A 335 20.84 -12.17 -6.44
N LEU A 336 19.85 -12.04 -5.57
CA LEU A 336 19.84 -11.05 -4.51
C LEU A 336 20.68 -11.59 -3.35
N SER A 337 21.66 -10.82 -2.88
CA SER A 337 22.52 -11.20 -1.76
C SER A 337 21.66 -11.59 -0.55
N PRO A 338 21.98 -12.69 0.17
CA PRO A 338 21.31 -12.99 1.41
C PRO A 338 21.43 -11.82 2.36
N HIS A 339 20.32 -11.35 2.90
CA HIS A 339 20.28 -10.14 3.71
C HIS A 339 19.15 -10.20 4.73
N TRP A 340 19.20 -9.31 5.72
CA TRP A 340 18.05 -9.03 6.59
C TRP A 340 17.75 -7.53 6.60
N ALA A 341 16.47 -7.18 6.68
CA ALA A 341 16.03 -5.81 6.94
C ALA A 341 16.26 -5.49 8.41
N LYS A 342 16.95 -4.38 8.68
CA LYS A 342 17.15 -3.85 10.03
C LYS A 342 15.90 -3.12 10.52
N GLU A 343 15.21 -2.41 9.63
CA GLU A 343 14.02 -1.62 9.94
C GLU A 343 12.85 -2.09 9.06
N GLY A 344 11.70 -2.32 9.68
CA GLY A 344 10.44 -2.66 9.01
C GLY A 344 10.36 -4.07 8.40
N HIS A 345 9.13 -4.50 8.11
CA HIS A 345 8.83 -5.69 7.32
C HIS A 345 8.93 -5.37 5.83
N THR A 346 9.14 -6.39 4.99
CA THR A 346 9.17 -6.24 3.53
C THR A 346 8.05 -7.08 2.90
N ILE A 347 7.11 -6.42 2.23
CA ILE A 347 5.99 -7.05 1.51
C ILE A 347 6.36 -7.08 0.04
N VAL A 348 6.63 -8.26 -0.50
CA VAL A 348 7.10 -8.45 -1.89
C VAL A 348 5.91 -8.83 -2.77
N TYR A 349 5.75 -8.14 -3.89
CA TYR A 349 4.83 -8.48 -4.98
C TYR A 349 5.63 -8.72 -6.27
N VAL A 350 5.45 -9.88 -6.88
CA VAL A 350 6.18 -10.27 -8.10
C VAL A 350 5.49 -9.68 -9.32
N THR A 351 6.17 -8.79 -10.04
CA THR A 351 5.61 -8.13 -11.22
C THR A 351 5.87 -8.89 -12.52
N LYS A 352 6.97 -9.67 -12.60
CA LYS A 352 7.33 -10.44 -13.80
C LYS A 352 8.36 -11.54 -13.49
N GLY A 353 8.31 -12.62 -14.26
CA GLY A 353 9.29 -13.69 -14.20
C GLY A 353 9.11 -14.59 -12.98
N GLU A 354 10.18 -15.27 -12.59
CA GLU A 354 10.16 -16.21 -11.48
C GLU A 354 11.49 -16.22 -10.71
N ALA A 355 11.43 -16.59 -9.44
CA ALA A 355 12.61 -16.78 -8.61
C ALA A 355 12.43 -17.93 -7.62
N LYS A 356 13.53 -18.58 -7.25
CA LYS A 356 13.60 -19.38 -6.04
C LYS A 356 13.90 -18.46 -4.87
N VAL A 357 13.04 -18.44 -3.86
CA VAL A 357 13.15 -17.59 -2.67
C VAL A 357 13.32 -18.45 -1.44
N GLU A 358 14.30 -18.09 -0.60
CA GLU A 358 14.52 -18.71 0.71
C GLU A 358 14.42 -17.65 1.80
N ILE A 359 13.70 -17.98 2.88
CA ILE A 359 13.57 -17.13 4.07
C ILE A 359 13.87 -17.97 5.31
N VAL A 360 14.72 -17.46 6.19
CA VAL A 360 15.18 -18.12 7.42
C VAL A 360 14.89 -17.23 8.63
N ASP A 361 14.38 -17.83 9.71
CA ASP A 361 14.07 -17.13 10.95
C ASP A 361 15.24 -17.11 11.96
N HIS A 362 14.98 -16.53 13.13
CA HIS A 362 15.94 -16.45 14.24
C HIS A 362 16.40 -17.81 14.81
N SER A 363 15.64 -18.88 14.63
CA SER A 363 16.01 -20.23 15.08
C SER A 363 16.88 -20.97 14.07
N GLY A 364 17.09 -20.38 12.88
CA GLY A 364 17.75 -21.04 11.76
C GLY A 364 16.83 -21.95 10.96
N GLN A 365 15.51 -21.91 11.22
CA GLN A 365 14.53 -22.68 10.47
C GLN A 365 14.21 -22.00 9.14
N THR A 366 14.18 -22.77 8.06
CA THR A 366 13.70 -22.31 6.76
C THR A 366 12.18 -22.16 6.78
N MET A 367 11.73 -20.91 6.72
CA MET A 367 10.31 -20.53 6.76
C MET A 367 9.66 -20.53 5.37
N MET A 368 10.47 -20.32 4.33
CA MET A 368 10.07 -20.39 2.92
C MET A 368 11.24 -20.96 2.12
N ASN A 369 10.94 -21.88 1.20
CA ASN A 369 11.85 -22.37 0.18
C ASN A 369 11.02 -22.75 -1.06
N ASP A 370 10.49 -21.72 -1.70
CA ASP A 370 9.47 -21.85 -2.73
C ASP A 370 9.93 -21.17 -4.03
N ARG A 371 9.34 -21.60 -5.16
CA ARG A 371 9.40 -20.84 -6.40
C ARG A 371 8.24 -19.86 -6.41
N VAL A 372 8.53 -18.60 -6.70
CA VAL A 372 7.54 -17.52 -6.81
C VAL A 372 7.48 -17.05 -8.25
N SER A 373 6.31 -16.59 -8.67
CA SER A 373 6.01 -16.18 -10.03
C SER A 373 5.11 -14.94 -10.07
N GLN A 374 4.89 -14.38 -11.25
CA GLN A 374 4.10 -13.16 -11.43
C GLN A 374 2.75 -13.20 -10.70
N GLY A 375 2.44 -12.12 -9.99
CA GLY A 375 1.21 -11.95 -9.20
C GLY A 375 1.33 -12.44 -7.76
N ASP A 376 2.34 -13.26 -7.44
CA ASP A 376 2.54 -13.75 -6.08
C ASP A 376 2.92 -12.61 -5.13
N MET A 377 2.40 -12.69 -3.90
CA MET A 377 2.77 -11.81 -2.80
C MET A 377 3.23 -12.62 -1.59
N PHE A 378 4.24 -12.15 -0.87
CA PHE A 378 4.68 -12.73 0.39
C PHE A 378 5.34 -11.68 1.28
N VAL A 379 5.49 -11.99 2.57
CA VAL A 379 6.11 -11.09 3.54
C VAL A 379 7.44 -11.68 4.02
N VAL A 380 8.48 -10.84 4.05
CA VAL A 380 9.73 -11.08 4.79
C VAL A 380 9.68 -10.25 6.08
N PRO A 381 9.49 -10.87 7.25
CA PRO A 381 9.49 -10.13 8.50
C PRO A 381 10.84 -9.45 8.78
N GLN A 382 10.82 -8.37 9.58
CA GLN A 382 12.04 -7.71 10.05
C GLN A 382 13.00 -8.73 10.67
N PHE A 383 14.31 -8.59 10.42
CA PHE A 383 15.39 -9.50 10.85
C PHE A 383 15.37 -10.93 10.28
N TYR A 384 14.32 -11.36 9.58
CA TYR A 384 14.39 -12.64 8.87
C TYR A 384 15.37 -12.49 7.71
N THR A 385 16.18 -13.53 7.50
CA THR A 385 17.17 -13.54 6.43
C THR A 385 16.50 -14.04 5.16
N ALA A 386 16.61 -13.28 4.07
CA ALA A 386 16.03 -13.65 2.79
C ALA A 386 17.06 -13.58 1.66
N THR A 387 16.90 -14.46 0.67
CA THR A 387 17.62 -14.41 -0.60
C THR A 387 16.69 -14.86 -1.73
N ALA A 388 17.01 -14.44 -2.95
CA ALA A 388 16.30 -14.83 -4.15
C ALA A 388 17.29 -15.12 -5.28
N GLN A 389 17.05 -16.20 -6.03
CA GLN A 389 17.72 -16.49 -7.28
C GLN A 389 16.72 -16.44 -8.42
N ALA A 390 16.98 -15.60 -9.41
CA ALA A 390 16.12 -15.49 -10.60
C ALA A 390 16.16 -16.77 -11.43
N GLY A 391 15.03 -17.10 -12.05
CA GLY A 391 14.95 -18.15 -13.08
C GLY A 391 15.60 -17.72 -14.40
N ASN A 392 15.32 -18.49 -15.46
CA ASN A 392 15.92 -18.30 -16.78
C ASN A 392 15.43 -17.03 -17.51
N GLU A 393 14.26 -16.52 -17.15
CA GLU A 393 13.66 -15.32 -17.78
C GLU A 393 13.90 -14.03 -16.96
N GLY A 394 14.70 -14.13 -15.89
CA GLY A 394 14.88 -13.06 -14.92
C GLY A 394 13.73 -12.99 -13.91
N PHE A 395 13.82 -12.00 -13.01
CA PHE A 395 12.86 -11.81 -11.93
C PHE A 395 12.68 -10.32 -11.65
N GLU A 396 11.44 -9.87 -11.58
CA GLU A 396 11.10 -8.49 -11.25
C GLU A 396 10.05 -8.44 -10.14
N TRP A 397 10.28 -7.55 -9.17
CA TRP A 397 9.39 -7.37 -8.03
C TRP A 397 9.30 -5.90 -7.62
N VAL A 398 8.19 -5.58 -6.94
CA VAL A 398 8.08 -4.38 -6.11
C VAL A 398 7.95 -4.84 -4.66
N ALA A 399 8.70 -4.20 -3.78
CA ALA A 399 8.62 -4.43 -2.35
C ALA A 399 8.14 -3.16 -1.65
N PHE A 400 7.13 -3.29 -0.78
CA PHE A 400 6.69 -2.24 0.14
C PHE A 400 7.30 -2.52 1.50
N LYS A 401 7.78 -1.48 2.19
CA LYS A 401 8.43 -1.63 3.49
C LYS A 401 7.73 -0.76 4.52
N THR A 402 7.50 -1.30 5.70
CA THR A 402 6.86 -0.62 6.84
C THR A 402 7.88 0.23 7.62
N SER A 403 8.69 0.99 6.88
CA SER A 403 9.61 1.99 7.40
C SER A 403 9.94 2.99 6.29
N GLY A 404 9.97 4.27 6.61
CA GLY A 404 10.34 5.35 5.71
C GLY A 404 11.83 5.39 5.38
N TYR A 405 12.68 4.69 6.13
CA TYR A 405 14.14 4.62 5.95
C TYR A 405 14.64 3.17 5.96
N PRO A 406 14.45 2.42 4.85
CA PRO A 406 14.67 0.99 4.83
C PRO A 406 16.16 0.64 4.83
N MET A 407 16.71 0.28 5.98
CA MET A 407 18.08 -0.23 6.12
C MET A 407 18.11 -1.76 6.04
N ARG A 408 19.12 -2.32 5.37
CA ARG A 408 19.40 -3.77 5.36
C ARG A 408 20.88 -4.05 5.53
N ASN A 409 21.21 -5.29 5.91
CA ASN A 409 22.59 -5.79 5.96
C ASN A 409 22.72 -7.00 5.05
N ASP A 410 23.67 -6.96 4.12
CA ASP A 410 24.00 -8.11 3.27
C ASP A 410 24.96 -9.07 3.98
N MET A 411 24.85 -10.36 3.68
CA MET A 411 25.73 -11.42 4.18
C MET A 411 26.86 -11.74 3.21
N ALA A 412 26.65 -11.52 1.90
CA ALA A 412 27.65 -11.75 0.87
C ALA A 412 27.87 -10.49 0.01
N GLY A 413 29.08 -10.33 -0.52
CA GLY A 413 29.47 -9.19 -1.36
C GLY A 413 30.32 -8.14 -0.64
N TYR A 414 30.62 -7.06 -1.36
CA TYR A 414 31.53 -5.97 -0.98
C TYR A 414 31.10 -5.22 0.29
N THR A 415 29.79 -5.07 0.52
CA THR A 415 29.22 -4.38 1.68
C THR A 415 28.73 -5.34 2.77
N SER A 416 29.14 -6.61 2.73
CA SER A 416 28.58 -7.62 3.62
C SER A 416 29.10 -7.58 5.05
N ALA A 417 28.27 -8.03 5.98
CA ALA A 417 28.62 -8.24 7.38
C ALA A 417 29.85 -9.16 7.52
N LEU A 418 29.93 -10.25 6.75
CA LEU A 418 31.08 -11.17 6.79
C LEU A 418 32.38 -10.48 6.33
N ARG A 419 32.32 -9.61 5.32
CA ARG A 419 33.48 -8.83 4.89
C ARG A 419 33.92 -7.81 5.95
N GLY A 420 32.98 -7.28 6.72
CA GLY A 420 33.25 -6.36 7.83
C GLY A 420 33.94 -7.00 9.04
N MET A 421 33.86 -8.33 9.22
CA MET A 421 34.46 -9.01 10.38
C MET A 421 35.99 -9.18 10.24
N PRO A 422 36.76 -9.10 11.35
CA PRO A 422 38.16 -9.49 11.35
C PRO A 422 38.34 -10.94 10.87
N LEU A 423 39.42 -11.21 10.14
CA LEU A 423 39.67 -12.54 9.56
C LEU A 423 39.66 -13.63 10.64
N GLN A 424 40.25 -13.34 11.80
CA GLN A 424 40.30 -14.27 12.93
C GLN A 424 38.93 -14.61 13.53
N VAL A 425 37.93 -13.72 13.42
CA VAL A 425 36.57 -14.05 13.86
C VAL A 425 36.02 -15.19 12.99
N LEU A 426 36.20 -15.11 11.67
CA LEU A 426 35.74 -16.14 10.74
C LEU A 426 36.52 -17.45 10.91
N THR A 427 37.86 -17.40 11.00
CA THR A 427 38.66 -18.61 11.14
C THR A 427 38.35 -19.37 12.43
N ASN A 428 38.13 -18.66 13.54
CA ASN A 428 37.79 -19.29 14.81
C ASN A 428 36.32 -19.74 14.87
N ALA A 429 35.37 -18.92 14.40
CA ALA A 429 33.94 -19.23 14.47
C ALA A 429 33.56 -20.43 13.59
N TYR A 430 34.17 -20.54 12.40
CA TYR A 430 33.83 -21.56 11.42
C TYR A 430 34.91 -22.65 11.25
N GLN A 431 35.98 -22.62 12.06
CA GLN A 431 37.10 -23.57 12.00
C GLN A 431 37.71 -23.69 10.59
N MET A 432 37.90 -22.54 9.93
CA MET A 432 38.42 -22.46 8.55
C MET A 432 39.83 -21.87 8.51
N SER A 433 40.57 -22.19 7.45
CA SER A 433 41.89 -21.61 7.20
C SER A 433 41.78 -20.10 6.90
N PRO A 434 42.86 -19.32 7.12
CA PRO A 434 42.90 -17.91 6.74
C PRO A 434 42.60 -17.67 5.26
N ALA A 435 43.01 -18.59 4.37
CA ALA A 435 42.74 -18.51 2.95
C ALA A 435 41.24 -18.68 2.63
N GLU A 436 40.56 -19.65 3.24
CA GLU A 436 39.11 -19.85 3.08
C GLU A 436 38.31 -18.68 3.63
N ALA A 437 38.68 -18.17 4.82
CA ALA A 437 38.08 -16.98 5.40
C ALA A 437 38.24 -15.76 4.47
N GLN A 438 39.42 -15.60 3.87
CA GLN A 438 39.66 -14.54 2.89
C GLN A 438 38.78 -14.73 1.64
N SER A 439 38.65 -15.96 1.13
CA SER A 439 37.77 -16.28 0.01
C SER A 439 36.30 -15.94 0.27
N ILE A 440 35.77 -16.24 1.46
CA ILE A 440 34.40 -15.85 1.85
C ILE A 440 34.23 -14.32 1.78
N LYS A 441 35.25 -13.57 2.22
CA LYS A 441 35.20 -12.10 2.24
C LYS A 441 35.34 -11.48 0.85
N THR A 442 36.12 -12.05 -0.06
CA THR A 442 36.54 -11.35 -1.29
C THR A 442 36.18 -12.01 -2.61
N ASN A 443 35.69 -13.26 -2.66
CA ASN A 443 35.41 -13.94 -3.93
C ASN A 443 34.33 -13.27 -4.80
N ARG A 444 33.43 -12.49 -4.20
CA ARG A 444 32.43 -11.67 -4.91
C ARG A 444 32.97 -10.31 -5.38
N GLY A 445 34.27 -10.05 -5.22
CA GLY A 445 34.93 -8.83 -5.71
C GLY A 445 34.29 -7.55 -5.17
N SER A 446 33.77 -6.73 -6.07
CA SER A 446 33.06 -5.48 -5.79
C SER A 446 31.53 -5.60 -5.84
N GLU A 447 30.97 -6.79 -6.08
CA GLU A 447 29.53 -7.00 -6.15
C GLU A 447 28.87 -6.71 -4.80
N THR A 448 27.80 -5.93 -4.80
CA THR A 448 27.00 -5.58 -3.62
C THR A 448 25.52 -5.68 -3.97
N PHE A 449 24.70 -6.17 -3.05
CA PHE A 449 23.26 -6.42 -3.17
C PHE A 449 22.84 -7.41 -4.27
N LEU A 450 23.32 -7.22 -5.49
CA LEU A 450 23.04 -8.01 -6.68
C LEU A 450 24.30 -8.80 -7.06
N LEU A 451 24.17 -10.10 -7.12
CA LEU A 451 25.26 -11.03 -7.35
C LEU A 451 25.11 -11.66 -8.74
N SER A 452 26.20 -11.66 -9.52
CA SER A 452 26.21 -12.28 -10.83
C SER A 452 26.05 -13.81 -10.71
N PRO A 453 25.54 -14.48 -11.77
CA PRO A 453 25.51 -15.93 -11.81
C PRO A 453 26.91 -16.49 -11.58
N ALA A 454 27.06 -17.41 -10.63
CA ALA A 454 28.35 -18.04 -10.39
C ALA A 454 28.82 -18.70 -11.69
N HIS A 455 29.98 -18.30 -12.19
CA HIS A 455 30.64 -19.04 -13.25
C HIS A 455 30.95 -20.41 -12.65
N ARG A 456 30.20 -21.45 -13.04
CA ARG A 456 30.65 -22.82 -12.83
C ARG A 456 31.95 -22.90 -13.60
N SER A 457 33.07 -22.80 -12.90
CA SER A 457 34.35 -23.22 -13.44
C SER A 457 34.18 -24.69 -13.79
N GLY A 458 33.92 -24.94 -15.08
CA GLY A 458 34.21 -26.24 -15.65
C GLY A 458 35.65 -26.51 -15.27
N LYS A 459 35.86 -27.52 -14.42
CA LYS A 459 37.19 -28.11 -14.28
C LYS A 459 37.53 -28.64 -15.67
N HIS A 460 38.25 -27.85 -16.45
CA HIS A 460 39.08 -28.38 -17.51
C HIS A 460 40.17 -29.17 -16.79
N TYR A 461 39.93 -30.48 -16.67
CA TYR A 461 40.97 -31.47 -16.46
C TYR A 461 41.66 -31.75 -17.78
#